data_AF-A0AAD8BFK4-F1
#
_entry.id   AF-A0AAD8BFK4-F1
#
_cell.length_a   1.000
_cell.length_b   1.000
_cell.length_c   1.000
_cell.angle_alpha   90.00
_cell.angle_beta   90.00
_cell.angle_gamma   90.00
#
_symmetry.space_group_name_H-M   'P 1'
#
loop_
_entity.id
_entity.type
_entity.pdbx_description
1 polymer ?
#
loop_
_entity_poly.entity_id
_entity_poly.type
_entity_poly.pdbx_seq_one_letter_code
_entity_poly.pdbx_strand_id
1 'polypeptide(L)'
;LLQRKIRAKRLTLFALCIAFVTLTHFVYQNIHFNVVQEAKNVPNERRYQNQNEELNKDSEIYQNRVQALSHVCSTTSFNHNYKYFFDKANTMAYCPIEKVGCTYWKNIFRYINNETGGHVYDSPFDIPRMLTHSLAFDSIRVVYFDKPWPEHLDTSLRFLFVREPYSRLWSAWIDKFWLPGEWPNSGRDIARFLNRSVEYQKCYGNATFQQFLVYVTNDKFKEDPDLINNHWKPYSHLCDPCRFKPQIIGKMETFSTDTRTILKELNLTWILDLPRKSVLNEKEINTALDTSVQEIHLLTKSNFDWGNCFDDVDVYYRLWKAFQYNGHLPITASFPFTEHDRHILTPEIFIQKCEETYSVWKKDPGYAPADQKKNMMIQAYKGVPMEVIHKLQSLYASDFQMFQYDKEPSYLFSDRLK
;
A
#
# COMPACT_ATOMS: atom_id res chain seq x y z
N LEU A 1 49.18 10.05 34.70
CA LEU A 1 49.49 10.74 33.42
C LEU A 1 49.37 9.83 32.18
N LEU A 2 50.02 8.66 32.17
CA LEU A 2 49.99 7.71 31.03
C LEU A 2 48.57 7.24 30.64
N GLN A 3 47.74 6.85 31.61
CA GLN A 3 46.34 6.44 31.37
C GLN A 3 45.47 7.55 30.75
N ARG A 4 45.70 8.82 31.13
CA ARG A 4 44.99 9.97 30.52
C ARG A 4 45.39 10.16 29.06
N LYS A 5 46.67 9.99 28.72
CA LYS A 5 47.16 10.04 27.32
C LYS A 5 46.61 8.88 26.48
N ILE A 6 46.50 7.67 27.04
CA ILE A 6 45.89 6.52 26.37
C ILE A 6 44.39 6.74 26.12
N ARG A 7 43.65 7.25 27.11
CA ARG A 7 42.22 7.56 26.96
C ARG A 7 41.97 8.66 25.91
N ALA A 8 42.79 9.71 25.89
CA ALA A 8 42.72 10.76 24.87
C ALA A 8 42.97 10.19 23.47
N LYS A 9 44.03 9.38 23.27
CA LYS A 9 44.30 8.72 21.99
C LYS A 9 43.15 7.81 21.53
N ARG A 10 42.53 7.06 22.45
CA ARG A 10 41.36 6.22 22.13
C ARG A 10 40.15 7.05 21.72
N LEU A 11 39.88 8.17 22.39
CA LEU A 11 38.82 9.11 22.03
C LEU A 11 39.07 9.75 20.65
N THR A 12 40.31 10.15 20.37
CA THR A 12 40.68 10.69 19.04
C THR A 12 40.53 9.63 17.96
N LEU A 13 40.98 8.40 18.19
CA LEU A 13 40.83 7.30 17.25
C LEU A 13 39.35 6.98 17.00
N PHE A 14 38.52 6.95 18.05
CA PHE A 14 37.08 6.74 17.95
C PHE A 14 36.40 7.87 17.16
N ALA A 15 36.75 9.13 17.41
CA ALA A 15 36.25 10.28 16.65
C ALA A 15 36.67 10.22 15.16
N LEU A 16 37.92 9.81 14.87
CA LEU A 16 38.39 9.61 13.50
C LEU A 16 37.67 8.45 12.81
N CYS A 17 37.38 7.35 13.52
CA CYS A 17 36.57 6.25 12.98
C CYS A 17 35.15 6.73 12.64
N ILE A 18 34.50 7.50 13.51
CA ILE A 18 33.19 8.08 13.23
C ILE A 18 33.26 9.02 12.03
N ALA A 19 34.27 9.91 11.97
CA ALA A 19 34.46 10.83 10.85
C ALA A 19 34.69 10.08 9.52
N PHE A 20 35.47 8.99 9.54
CA PHE A 20 35.69 8.16 8.37
C PHE A 20 34.41 7.45 7.92
N VAL A 21 33.68 6.82 8.85
CA VAL A 21 32.41 6.12 8.55
C VAL A 21 31.35 7.09 8.03
N THR A 22 31.25 8.28 8.61
CA THR A 22 30.30 9.31 8.14
C THR A 22 30.69 9.85 6.76
N LEU A 23 31.98 10.07 6.51
CA LEU A 23 32.47 10.50 5.20
C LEU A 23 32.25 9.41 4.13
N THR A 24 32.54 8.14 4.43
CA THR A 24 32.31 7.04 3.49
C THR A 24 30.83 6.86 3.20
N HIS A 25 29.96 6.97 4.22
CA HIS A 25 28.51 6.93 4.04
C HIS A 25 28.03 8.08 3.16
N PHE A 26 28.48 9.31 3.43
CA PHE A 26 28.13 10.48 2.63
C PHE A 26 28.60 10.37 1.17
N VAL A 27 29.83 9.90 0.94
CA VAL A 27 30.35 9.66 -0.41
C VAL A 27 29.53 8.58 -1.12
N TYR A 28 29.21 7.48 -0.44
CA TYR A 28 28.41 6.39 -1.02
C TYR A 28 26.99 6.85 -1.38
N GLN A 29 26.34 7.64 -0.52
CA GLN A 29 25.04 8.23 -0.82
C GLN A 29 25.07 9.15 -2.04
N ASN A 30 26.10 9.99 -2.15
CA ASN A 30 26.25 10.87 -3.31
C ASN A 30 26.51 10.09 -4.60
N ILE A 31 27.33 9.04 -4.54
CA ILE A 31 27.56 8.15 -5.71
C ILE A 31 26.25 7.50 -6.12
N HIS A 32 25.49 6.91 -5.18
CA HIS A 32 24.21 6.28 -5.49
C HIS A 32 23.19 7.28 -6.05
N PHE A 33 23.13 8.49 -5.49
CA PHE A 33 22.28 9.55 -6.02
C PHE A 33 22.66 9.93 -7.46
N ASN A 34 23.96 10.08 -7.73
CA ASN A 34 24.44 10.38 -9.07
C ASN A 34 24.10 9.27 -10.06
N VAL A 35 24.22 7.99 -9.67
CA VAL A 35 23.78 6.86 -10.52
C VAL A 35 22.29 6.94 -10.85
N VAL A 36 21.45 7.27 -9.86
CA VAL A 36 20.00 7.46 -10.09
C VAL A 36 19.75 8.65 -11.03
N GLN A 37 20.46 9.78 -10.88
CA GLN A 37 20.31 10.92 -11.79
C GLN A 37 20.84 10.63 -13.20
N GLU A 38 21.95 9.91 -13.32
CA GLU A 38 22.49 9.45 -14.61
C GLU A 38 21.49 8.53 -15.31
N ALA A 39 20.90 7.57 -14.61
CA ALA A 39 19.87 6.69 -15.16
C ALA A 39 18.64 7.45 -15.67
N LYS A 40 18.26 8.58 -15.03
CA LYS A 40 17.20 9.48 -15.54
C LYS A 40 17.58 10.20 -16.83
N ASN A 41 18.87 10.50 -17.01
CA ASN A 41 19.37 11.29 -18.12
C ASN A 41 19.78 10.46 -19.35
N VAL A 42 19.80 9.11 -19.25
CA VAL A 42 20.05 8.24 -20.40
C VAL A 42 18.86 8.31 -21.36
N PRO A 43 19.03 8.79 -22.60
CA PRO A 43 17.97 8.79 -23.60
C PRO A 43 17.51 7.36 -23.88
N ASN A 44 16.20 7.13 -23.83
CA ASN A 44 15.61 5.81 -24.01
C ASN A 44 15.59 5.42 -25.51
N GLU A 45 16.77 5.22 -26.12
CA GLU A 45 16.94 4.93 -27.56
C GLU A 45 16.54 3.50 -27.96
N ARG A 46 16.16 2.63 -27.02
CA ARG A 46 15.78 1.25 -27.36
C ARG A 46 14.26 1.07 -27.52
N ARG A 47 13.89 0.97 -28.81
CA ARG A 47 12.86 0.08 -29.42
C ARG A 47 11.67 0.78 -30.08
N TYR A 48 11.95 1.58 -31.10
CA TYR A 48 11.00 1.89 -32.17
C TYR A 48 11.00 0.72 -33.17
N GLN A 49 9.96 -0.12 -33.15
CA GLN A 49 9.36 -0.76 -34.34
C GLN A 49 8.17 -1.68 -33.98
N ASN A 50 8.03 -2.13 -32.73
CA ASN A 50 6.82 -2.84 -32.25
C ASN A 50 5.96 -2.04 -31.25
N GLN A 51 6.33 -0.80 -30.94
CA GLN A 51 5.67 0.01 -29.90
C GLN A 51 4.40 0.72 -30.36
N ASN A 52 4.20 0.97 -31.66
CA ASN A 52 3.10 1.85 -32.11
C ASN A 52 1.72 1.20 -31.95
N GLU A 53 1.57 -0.11 -32.13
CA GLU A 53 0.28 -0.80 -31.93
C GLU A 53 -0.08 -0.97 -30.45
N GLU A 54 0.89 -1.32 -29.59
CA GLU A 54 0.69 -1.41 -28.13
C GLU A 54 0.43 -0.03 -27.51
N LEU A 55 1.15 1.02 -27.93
CA LEU A 55 0.90 2.40 -27.52
C LEU A 55 -0.51 2.87 -27.93
N ASN A 56 -0.98 2.49 -29.12
CA ASN A 56 -2.33 2.85 -29.57
C ASN A 56 -3.42 2.16 -28.72
N LYS A 57 -3.24 0.88 -28.40
CA LYS A 57 -4.19 0.12 -27.56
C LYS A 57 -4.19 0.60 -26.11
N ASP A 58 -3.02 0.85 -25.54
CA ASP A 58 -2.87 1.42 -24.20
C ASP A 58 -3.55 2.81 -24.15
N SER A 59 -3.29 3.66 -25.15
CA SER A 59 -3.92 4.97 -25.27
C SER A 59 -5.45 4.89 -25.30
N GLU A 60 -6.03 3.96 -26.05
CA GLU A 60 -7.50 3.76 -26.09
C GLU A 60 -8.07 3.36 -24.72
N ILE A 61 -7.40 2.46 -24.00
CA ILE A 61 -7.84 2.04 -22.65
C ILE A 61 -7.88 3.23 -21.69
N TYR A 62 -6.83 4.07 -21.66
CA TYR A 62 -6.80 5.22 -20.78
C TYR A 62 -7.77 6.31 -21.21
N GLN A 63 -7.94 6.55 -22.52
CA GLN A 63 -8.96 7.45 -23.04
C GLN A 63 -10.36 7.02 -22.59
N ASN A 64 -10.69 5.73 -22.70
CA ASN A 64 -11.97 5.19 -22.25
C ASN A 64 -12.19 5.40 -20.74
N ARG A 65 -11.17 5.15 -19.91
CA ARG A 65 -11.25 5.36 -18.45
C ARG A 65 -11.44 6.84 -18.11
N VAL A 66 -10.72 7.74 -18.77
CA VAL A 66 -10.83 9.20 -18.55
C VAL A 66 -12.16 9.76 -19.06
N GLN A 67 -12.67 9.24 -20.18
CA GLN A 67 -13.99 9.61 -20.71
C GLN A 67 -15.11 9.20 -19.73
N ALA A 68 -15.05 8.00 -19.17
CA ALA A 68 -16.01 7.54 -18.17
C ALA A 68 -16.02 8.44 -16.92
N LEU A 69 -14.83 8.79 -16.42
CA LEU A 69 -14.70 9.76 -15.35
C LEU A 69 -15.32 11.12 -15.74
N SER A 70 -14.96 11.64 -16.90
CA SER A 70 -15.42 12.95 -17.39
C SER A 70 -16.95 13.02 -17.53
N HIS A 71 -17.58 11.92 -17.95
CA HIS A 71 -19.03 11.82 -18.04
C HIS A 71 -19.68 12.00 -16.65
N VAL A 72 -19.20 11.31 -15.63
CA VAL A 72 -19.70 11.48 -14.25
C VAL A 72 -19.44 12.89 -13.73
N CYS A 73 -18.24 13.43 -13.98
CA CYS A 73 -17.86 14.78 -13.56
C CYS A 73 -18.67 15.90 -14.23
N SER A 74 -19.30 15.63 -15.38
CA SER A 74 -20.18 16.60 -16.06
C SER A 74 -21.54 16.74 -15.37
N THR A 75 -21.94 15.75 -14.58
CA THR A 75 -23.26 15.69 -13.91
C THR A 75 -23.16 15.85 -12.41
N THR A 76 -21.98 15.65 -11.83
CA THR A 76 -21.74 15.66 -10.38
C THR A 76 -20.57 16.57 -10.05
N SER A 77 -20.79 17.53 -9.14
CA SER A 77 -19.71 18.33 -8.55
C SER A 77 -19.42 17.83 -7.15
N PHE A 78 -18.17 17.48 -6.89
CA PHE A 78 -17.67 17.25 -5.53
C PHE A 78 -17.08 18.56 -5.01
N ASN A 79 -17.33 18.91 -3.75
CA ASN A 79 -16.87 20.17 -3.18
C ASN A 79 -16.16 19.92 -1.84
N HIS A 80 -15.08 19.15 -1.91
CA HIS A 80 -14.28 18.76 -0.74
C HIS A 80 -12.83 19.23 -0.88
N ASN A 81 -12.16 19.40 0.26
CA ASN A 81 -10.72 19.66 0.29
C ASN A 81 -9.99 18.32 0.06
N TYR A 82 -9.19 18.23 -1.00
CA TYR A 82 -8.44 17.01 -1.31
C TYR A 82 -6.98 17.32 -1.62
N LYS A 83 -6.15 16.27 -1.56
CA LYS A 83 -4.69 16.35 -1.60
C LYS A 83 -4.11 15.48 -2.70
N TYR A 84 -3.06 15.97 -3.34
CA TYR A 84 -2.22 15.18 -4.25
C TYR A 84 -0.75 15.49 -4.01
N PHE A 85 0.11 14.58 -4.47
CA PHE A 85 1.56 14.74 -4.45
C PHE A 85 2.00 15.36 -5.77
N PHE A 86 2.78 16.42 -5.70
CA PHE A 86 3.42 17.02 -6.85
C PHE A 86 4.93 16.94 -6.73
N ASP A 87 5.54 16.26 -7.68
CA ASP A 87 6.98 16.17 -7.87
C ASP A 87 7.39 17.16 -8.96
N LYS A 88 8.05 18.25 -8.53
CA LYS A 88 8.51 19.30 -9.45
C LYS A 88 9.64 18.80 -10.36
N ALA A 89 10.53 17.95 -9.85
CA ALA A 89 11.72 17.53 -10.56
C ALA A 89 11.38 16.58 -11.71
N ASN A 90 10.37 15.73 -11.52
CA ASN A 90 9.94 14.75 -12.51
C ASN A 90 8.63 15.13 -13.22
N THR A 91 8.15 16.37 -13.04
CA THR A 91 6.92 16.92 -13.66
C THR A 91 5.74 15.95 -13.59
N MET A 92 5.44 15.46 -12.39
CA MET A 92 4.36 14.50 -12.19
C MET A 92 3.50 14.86 -10.97
N ALA A 93 2.21 14.58 -11.10
CA ALA A 93 1.24 14.70 -10.04
C ALA A 93 0.56 13.36 -9.82
N TYR A 94 0.59 12.88 -8.58
CA TYR A 94 0.06 11.58 -8.19
C TYR A 94 -0.92 11.73 -7.04
N CYS A 95 -2.05 11.05 -7.12
CA CYS A 95 -2.99 11.00 -6.00
C CYS A 95 -2.79 9.75 -5.13
N PRO A 96 -2.27 9.90 -3.89
CA PRO A 96 -1.85 8.77 -3.06
C PRO A 96 -3.02 8.14 -2.29
N ILE A 97 -3.95 7.52 -3.01
CA ILE A 97 -5.13 6.91 -2.42
C ILE A 97 -4.78 5.61 -1.68
N GLU A 98 -5.36 5.39 -0.51
CA GLU A 98 -5.12 4.21 0.30
C GLU A 98 -5.69 2.94 -0.34
N LYS A 99 -4.93 1.84 -0.17
CA LYS A 99 -5.29 0.46 -0.57
C LYS A 99 -5.40 0.21 -2.09
N VAL A 100 -4.81 1.11 -2.88
CA VAL A 100 -4.69 1.02 -4.36
C VAL A 100 -3.23 1.11 -4.84
N GLY A 101 -2.29 0.60 -4.05
CA GLY A 101 -0.87 0.62 -4.40
C GLY A 101 -0.10 1.89 -4.01
N CYS A 102 -0.62 2.72 -3.11
CA CYS A 102 0.07 3.97 -2.73
C CYS A 102 1.42 3.77 -2.06
N THR A 103 1.66 2.70 -1.29
CA THR A 103 3.00 2.40 -0.75
C THR A 103 4.02 2.21 -1.87
N TYR A 104 3.64 1.50 -2.94
CA TYR A 104 4.50 1.24 -4.10
C TYR A 104 4.93 2.54 -4.77
N TRP A 105 3.96 3.42 -5.06
CA TRP A 105 4.26 4.72 -5.69
C TRP A 105 5.01 5.67 -4.75
N LYS A 106 4.65 5.72 -3.46
CA LYS A 106 5.42 6.50 -2.47
C LYS A 106 6.88 6.04 -2.41
N ASN A 107 7.16 4.73 -2.50
CA ASN A 107 8.52 4.21 -2.55
C ASN A 107 9.27 4.66 -3.80
N ILE A 108 8.63 4.64 -4.97
CA ILE A 108 9.22 5.20 -6.19
C ILE A 108 9.55 6.67 -6.00
N PHE A 109 8.62 7.48 -5.49
CA PHE A 109 8.82 8.90 -5.22
C PHE A 109 9.99 9.14 -4.25
N ARG A 110 10.09 8.34 -3.17
CA ARG A 110 11.22 8.43 -2.23
C ARG A 110 12.54 8.09 -2.90
N TYR A 111 12.58 7.00 -3.65
CA TYR A 111 13.79 6.50 -4.28
C TYR A 111 14.36 7.50 -5.29
N ILE A 112 13.53 8.00 -6.22
CA ILE A 112 13.98 8.89 -7.29
C ILE A 112 14.35 10.31 -6.81
N ASN A 113 13.92 10.67 -5.60
CA ASN A 113 14.21 11.96 -4.96
C ASN A 113 15.22 11.83 -3.80
N ASN A 114 15.76 10.64 -3.55
CA ASN A 114 16.71 10.37 -2.45
C ASN A 114 16.15 10.70 -1.05
N GLU A 115 14.86 10.48 -0.84
CA GLU A 115 14.15 10.76 0.42
C GLU A 115 13.91 9.50 1.24
N THR A 116 15.01 8.81 1.50
CA THR A 116 15.10 7.50 2.15
C THR A 116 15.61 7.62 3.59
N GLY A 117 15.55 8.81 4.19
CA GLY A 117 15.96 9.04 5.59
C GLY A 117 17.46 8.83 5.83
N GLY A 118 18.30 8.99 4.81
CA GLY A 118 19.74 8.75 4.92
C GLY A 118 20.17 7.30 4.66
N HIS A 119 19.25 6.41 4.27
CA HIS A 119 19.57 5.03 3.91
C HIS A 119 19.75 4.86 2.41
N VAL A 120 20.61 3.94 1.99
CA VAL A 120 20.77 3.56 0.59
C VAL A 120 20.07 2.23 0.35
N TYR A 121 19.27 2.18 -0.71
CA TYR A 121 18.53 1.01 -1.15
C TYR A 121 18.88 0.75 -2.61
N ASP A 122 18.99 -0.51 -3.02
CA ASP A 122 19.29 -0.85 -4.42
C ASP A 122 18.03 -0.72 -5.30
N SER A 123 16.85 -0.74 -4.68
CA SER A 123 15.55 -0.62 -5.35
C SER A 123 14.51 0.10 -4.48
N PRO A 124 13.54 0.83 -5.08
CA PRO A 124 12.41 1.37 -4.34
C PRO A 124 11.63 0.28 -3.60
N PHE A 125 11.67 -0.96 -4.09
CA PHE A 125 10.94 -2.08 -3.50
C PHE A 125 11.60 -2.62 -2.22
N ASP A 126 12.83 -2.20 -1.93
CA ASP A 126 13.53 -2.53 -0.70
C ASP A 126 13.24 -1.51 0.43
N ILE A 127 12.56 -0.40 0.11
CA ILE A 127 12.21 0.64 1.09
C ILE A 127 11.09 0.13 2.00
N PRO A 128 11.31 0.03 3.33
CA PRO A 128 10.32 -0.51 4.24
C PRO A 128 9.08 0.40 4.38
N ARG A 129 7.89 -0.22 4.43
CA ARG A 129 6.61 0.50 4.55
C ARG A 129 6.56 1.51 5.69
N MET A 130 7.12 1.18 6.86
CA MET A 130 7.13 2.09 8.01
C MET A 130 7.87 3.39 7.67
N LEU A 131 9.03 3.31 7.01
CA LEU A 131 9.75 4.49 6.54
C LEU A 131 8.89 5.26 5.53
N THR A 132 8.24 4.53 4.61
CA THR A 132 7.39 5.10 3.56
C THR A 132 6.27 6.00 4.10
N HIS A 133 5.66 5.63 5.23
CA HIS A 133 4.53 6.38 5.79
C HIS A 133 4.88 7.28 6.98
N SER A 134 6.01 7.05 7.67
CA SER A 134 6.42 7.86 8.83
C SER A 134 7.33 9.03 8.48
N LEU A 135 8.11 8.94 7.40
CA LEU A 135 9.01 10.02 7.00
C LEU A 135 8.24 11.10 6.24
N ALA A 136 8.56 12.38 6.46
CA ALA A 136 8.04 13.46 5.62
C ALA A 136 8.58 13.35 4.17
N PHE A 137 7.98 14.09 3.25
CA PHE A 137 8.60 14.34 1.96
C PHE A 137 9.09 15.80 1.93
N ASP A 138 10.31 16.03 1.47
CA ASP A 138 10.93 17.36 1.44
C ASP A 138 10.76 18.05 0.08
N SER A 139 10.94 17.29 -1.00
CA SER A 139 10.85 17.71 -2.41
C SER A 139 9.45 17.54 -3.00
N ILE A 140 8.64 16.64 -2.43
CA ILE A 140 7.27 16.39 -2.89
C ILE A 140 6.31 17.34 -2.18
N ARG A 141 5.67 18.20 -2.97
CA ARG A 141 4.67 19.12 -2.45
C ARG A 141 3.35 18.38 -2.28
N VAL A 142 2.82 18.35 -1.06
CA VAL A 142 1.43 17.97 -0.80
C VAL A 142 0.57 19.19 -1.11
N VAL A 143 -0.13 19.15 -2.24
CA VAL A 143 -0.95 20.28 -2.70
C VAL A 143 -2.40 20.01 -2.36
N TYR A 144 -3.03 20.98 -1.70
CA TYR A 144 -4.45 21.00 -1.43
C TYR A 144 -5.14 21.89 -2.46
N PHE A 145 -6.27 21.44 -2.98
CA PHE A 145 -7.03 22.20 -3.98
C PHE A 145 -8.00 23.18 -3.29
N ASP A 146 -7.43 24.20 -2.65
CA ASP A 146 -8.15 25.31 -1.99
C ASP A 146 -8.32 26.55 -2.90
N LYS A 147 -7.74 26.51 -4.10
CA LYS A 147 -7.56 27.63 -5.04
C LYS A 147 -7.92 27.25 -6.49
N PRO A 148 -7.98 28.22 -7.44
CA PRO A 148 -8.13 27.93 -8.88
C PRO A 148 -7.10 26.92 -9.40
N TRP A 149 -7.36 26.37 -10.59
CA TRP A 149 -6.53 25.35 -11.23
C TRP A 149 -5.02 25.68 -11.15
N PRO A 150 -4.20 24.82 -10.51
CA PRO A 150 -2.77 25.08 -10.37
C PRO A 150 -2.04 24.93 -11.71
N GLU A 151 -1.35 25.98 -12.17
CA GLU A 151 -0.63 26.01 -13.47
C GLU A 151 0.38 24.87 -13.64
N HIS A 152 1.00 24.40 -12.56
CA HIS A 152 1.96 23.28 -12.64
C HIS A 152 1.29 21.98 -13.09
N LEU A 153 -0.02 21.85 -12.96
CA LEU A 153 -0.74 20.69 -13.46
C LEU A 153 -0.81 20.66 -14.98
N ASP A 154 -0.75 21.79 -15.69
CA ASP A 154 -0.83 21.83 -17.16
C ASP A 154 0.32 21.09 -17.83
N THR A 155 1.49 21.08 -17.19
CA THR A 155 2.71 20.44 -17.69
C THR A 155 3.07 19.15 -16.97
N SER A 156 2.30 18.76 -15.95
CA SER A 156 2.56 17.53 -15.20
C SER A 156 1.83 16.34 -15.79
N LEU A 157 2.48 15.17 -15.81
CA LEU A 157 1.76 13.91 -15.96
C LEU A 157 0.90 13.67 -14.71
N ARG A 158 -0.42 13.63 -14.87
CA ARG A 158 -1.37 13.42 -13.77
C ARG A 158 -1.89 12.00 -13.77
N PHE A 159 -1.72 11.27 -12.69
CA PHE A 159 -2.22 9.90 -12.61
C PHE A 159 -2.70 9.52 -11.21
N LEU A 160 -3.58 8.52 -11.17
CA LEU A 160 -4.03 7.88 -9.94
C LEU A 160 -4.29 6.40 -10.19
N PHE A 161 -4.38 5.64 -9.11
CA PHE A 161 -4.80 4.24 -9.17
C PHE A 161 -6.13 4.07 -8.45
N VAL A 162 -6.92 3.12 -8.92
CA VAL A 162 -8.19 2.71 -8.30
C VAL A 162 -8.26 1.21 -8.17
N ARG A 163 -9.21 0.74 -7.37
CA ARG A 163 -9.51 -0.68 -7.16
C ARG A 163 -11.01 -0.83 -7.06
N GLU A 164 -11.51 -1.98 -7.47
CA GLU A 164 -12.92 -2.31 -7.26
C GLU A 164 -13.30 -2.14 -5.77
N PRO A 165 -14.38 -1.38 -5.43
CA PRO A 165 -14.68 -1.01 -4.05
C PRO A 165 -14.76 -2.19 -3.06
N TYR A 166 -15.34 -3.32 -3.48
CA TYR A 166 -15.46 -4.49 -2.62
C TYR A 166 -14.08 -5.08 -2.26
N SER A 167 -13.20 -5.19 -3.25
CA SER A 167 -11.82 -5.63 -3.09
C SER A 167 -10.98 -4.63 -2.29
N ARG A 168 -11.23 -3.33 -2.41
CA ARG A 168 -10.57 -2.29 -1.61
C ARG A 168 -10.90 -2.43 -0.12
N LEU A 169 -12.18 -2.62 0.21
CA LEU A 169 -12.64 -2.79 1.59
C LEU A 169 -12.11 -4.07 2.23
N TRP A 170 -12.06 -5.17 1.49
CA TRP A 170 -11.40 -6.40 1.94
C TRP A 170 -9.93 -6.16 2.30
N SER A 171 -9.22 -5.42 1.45
CA SER A 171 -7.83 -5.06 1.71
C SER A 171 -7.66 -4.13 2.90
N ALA A 172 -8.57 -3.18 3.11
CA ALA A 172 -8.56 -2.29 4.27
C ALA A 172 -8.79 -3.05 5.57
N TRP A 173 -9.74 -4.00 5.58
CA TRP A 173 -10.00 -4.85 6.74
C TRP A 173 -8.78 -5.69 7.11
N ILE A 174 -8.13 -6.36 6.15
CA ILE A 174 -6.89 -7.11 6.43
C ILE A 174 -5.81 -6.18 6.99
N ASP A 175 -5.60 -5.02 6.37
CA ASP A 175 -4.60 -4.03 6.80
C ASP A 175 -4.80 -3.53 8.23
N LYS A 176 -6.06 -3.39 8.67
CA LYS A 176 -6.38 -2.72 9.94
C LYS A 176 -6.72 -3.65 11.09
N PHE A 177 -6.98 -4.93 10.83
CA PHE A 177 -7.29 -5.90 11.88
C PHE A 177 -6.33 -7.10 11.91
N TRP A 178 -5.55 -7.31 10.85
CA TRP A 178 -4.67 -8.48 10.69
C TRP A 178 -3.23 -8.18 10.29
N LEU A 179 -2.91 -6.96 9.80
CA LEU A 179 -1.51 -6.51 9.60
C LEU A 179 -1.10 -5.41 10.58
N PRO A 180 0.10 -5.46 11.19
CA PRO A 180 0.37 -4.63 12.34
C PRO A 180 0.55 -3.15 11.96
N GLY A 181 0.33 -2.26 12.93
CA GLY A 181 0.47 -0.81 12.78
C GLY A 181 -0.67 -0.02 13.43
N GLU A 182 -1.92 -0.28 13.06
CA GLU A 182 -3.08 0.53 13.48
C GLU A 182 -4.12 -0.22 14.33
N TRP A 183 -3.82 -1.45 14.76
CA TRP A 183 -4.76 -2.33 15.47
C TRP A 183 -5.44 -1.72 16.71
N PRO A 184 -4.82 -0.85 17.52
CA PRO A 184 -5.56 -0.23 18.61
C PRO A 184 -6.52 0.87 18.11
N ASN A 185 -6.30 1.57 17.01
CA ASN A 185 -7.13 2.73 16.67
C ASN A 185 -8.45 2.34 16.00
N SER A 186 -8.37 1.67 14.86
CA SER A 186 -9.57 1.31 14.06
C SER A 186 -10.47 0.32 14.79
N GLY A 187 -9.89 -0.59 15.58
CA GLY A 187 -10.62 -1.50 16.44
C GLY A 187 -11.48 -0.77 17.46
N ARG A 188 -10.90 0.20 18.18
CA ARG A 188 -11.60 0.94 19.23
C ARG A 188 -12.79 1.72 18.69
N ASP A 189 -12.67 2.31 17.51
CA ASP A 189 -13.77 3.06 16.90
C ASP A 189 -14.96 2.14 16.54
N ILE A 190 -14.69 0.95 16.02
CA ILE A 190 -15.73 -0.05 15.78
C ILE A 190 -16.32 -0.56 17.10
N ALA A 191 -15.50 -0.84 18.11
CA ALA A 191 -15.97 -1.31 19.41
C ALA A 191 -16.91 -0.30 20.07
N ARG A 192 -16.58 1.00 20.01
CA ARG A 192 -17.44 2.10 20.46
C ARG A 192 -18.74 2.15 19.67
N PHE A 193 -18.67 2.09 18.35
CA PHE A 193 -19.85 2.10 17.48
C PHE A 193 -20.80 0.92 17.77
N LEU A 194 -20.24 -0.27 18.04
CA LEU A 194 -21.00 -1.46 18.40
C LEU A 194 -21.40 -1.52 19.88
N ASN A 195 -21.19 -0.45 20.66
CA ASN A 195 -21.44 -0.38 22.10
C ASN A 195 -20.86 -1.57 22.88
N ARG A 196 -19.64 -2.00 22.54
CA ARG A 196 -18.92 -3.07 23.25
C ARG A 196 -18.37 -2.56 24.59
N SER A 197 -18.02 -3.49 25.47
CA SER A 197 -17.44 -3.17 26.79
C SER A 197 -16.19 -2.31 26.67
N VAL A 198 -15.88 -1.58 27.75
CA VAL A 198 -14.68 -0.70 27.84
C VAL A 198 -13.39 -1.49 27.56
N GLU A 199 -13.34 -2.77 27.92
CA GLU A 199 -12.22 -3.67 27.63
C GLU A 199 -12.01 -3.85 26.12
N TYR A 200 -13.07 -4.16 25.37
CA TYR A 200 -12.99 -4.19 23.91
C TYR A 200 -12.67 -2.80 23.34
N GLN A 201 -13.19 -1.72 23.93
CA GLN A 201 -12.81 -0.36 23.51
C GLN A 201 -11.37 0.04 23.89
N LYS A 202 -10.61 -0.81 24.59
CA LYS A 202 -9.16 -0.66 24.73
C LYS A 202 -8.44 -1.50 23.66
N CYS A 203 -8.91 -2.73 23.45
CA CYS A 203 -8.27 -3.72 22.59
C CYS A 203 -9.31 -4.46 21.74
N TYR A 204 -9.55 -4.00 20.51
CA TYR A 204 -10.50 -4.65 19.57
C TYR A 204 -9.84 -5.02 18.24
N GLY A 205 -8.96 -6.02 18.27
CA GLY A 205 -8.34 -6.54 17.06
C GLY A 205 -9.23 -7.51 16.25
N ASN A 206 -10.37 -7.94 16.78
CA ASN A 206 -11.15 -9.06 16.24
C ASN A 206 -12.47 -8.64 15.58
N ALA A 207 -12.54 -7.42 15.04
CA ALA A 207 -13.70 -7.01 14.25
C ALA A 207 -13.87 -7.96 13.06
N THR A 208 -15.00 -8.67 13.00
CA THR A 208 -15.34 -9.47 11.82
C THR A 208 -15.51 -8.57 10.60
N PHE A 209 -15.35 -9.13 9.40
CA PHE A 209 -15.54 -8.35 8.17
C PHE A 209 -16.94 -7.72 8.07
N GLN A 210 -17.97 -8.45 8.53
CA GLN A 210 -19.34 -7.93 8.61
C GLN A 210 -19.44 -6.73 9.57
N GLN A 211 -18.89 -6.83 10.79
CA GLN A 211 -18.88 -5.72 11.74
C GLN A 211 -18.17 -4.48 11.19
N PHE A 212 -17.06 -4.70 10.48
CA PHE A 212 -16.36 -3.64 9.78
C PHE A 212 -17.26 -2.96 8.73
N LEU A 213 -17.96 -3.71 7.88
CA LEU A 213 -18.84 -3.09 6.87
C LEU A 213 -20.06 -2.39 7.48
N VAL A 214 -20.64 -2.92 8.56
CA VAL A 214 -21.70 -2.22 9.31
C VAL A 214 -21.20 -0.87 9.82
N TYR A 215 -19.96 -0.82 10.32
CA TYR A 215 -19.34 0.44 10.73
C TYR A 215 -19.09 1.38 9.54
N VAL A 216 -18.49 0.89 8.44
CA VAL A 216 -18.20 1.70 7.23
C VAL A 216 -19.47 2.30 6.61
N THR A 217 -20.61 1.63 6.76
CA THR A 217 -21.89 2.06 6.20
C THR A 217 -22.78 2.83 7.19
N ASN A 218 -22.19 3.30 8.30
CA ASN A 218 -22.88 4.14 9.27
C ASN A 218 -23.42 5.42 8.60
N ASP A 219 -24.70 5.71 8.78
CA ASP A 219 -25.36 6.85 8.15
C ASP A 219 -24.76 8.21 8.58
N LYS A 220 -24.09 8.30 9.74
CA LYS A 220 -23.32 9.48 10.15
C LYS A 220 -22.26 9.90 9.14
N PHE A 221 -21.72 8.96 8.36
CA PHE A 221 -20.72 9.23 7.35
C PHE A 221 -21.29 9.83 6.07
N LYS A 222 -22.61 9.75 5.85
CA LYS A 222 -23.28 10.50 4.79
C LYS A 222 -23.43 11.97 5.18
N GLU A 223 -23.66 12.23 6.47
CA GLU A 223 -23.81 13.58 7.01
C GLU A 223 -22.46 14.31 7.08
N ASP A 224 -21.41 13.60 7.50
CA ASP A 224 -20.05 14.13 7.58
C ASP A 224 -19.03 13.12 7.01
N PRO A 225 -18.72 13.23 5.71
CA PRO A 225 -17.70 12.41 5.07
C PRO A 225 -16.30 12.58 5.67
N ASP A 226 -16.00 13.69 6.35
CA ASP A 226 -14.67 13.92 6.92
C ASP A 226 -14.36 12.98 8.09
N LEU A 227 -15.40 12.45 8.75
CA LEU A 227 -15.27 11.39 9.77
C LEU A 227 -14.85 10.04 9.21
N ILE A 228 -14.96 9.81 7.89
CA ILE A 228 -14.59 8.53 7.30
C ILE A 228 -13.07 8.40 7.26
N ASN A 229 -12.54 7.29 7.76
CA ASN A 229 -11.12 6.97 7.63
C ASN A 229 -10.73 6.85 6.15
N ASN A 230 -9.60 7.46 5.79
CA ASN A 230 -9.14 7.49 4.40
C ASN A 230 -8.96 6.10 3.75
N HIS A 231 -8.72 5.04 4.54
CA HIS A 231 -8.57 3.67 4.04
C HIS A 231 -9.85 3.06 3.45
N TRP A 232 -11.02 3.58 3.82
CA TRP A 232 -12.34 3.16 3.31
C TRP A 232 -13.27 4.35 3.03
N LYS A 233 -12.69 5.51 2.77
CA LYS A 233 -13.38 6.70 2.26
C LYS A 233 -13.54 6.59 0.73
N PRO A 234 -14.69 6.95 0.13
CA PRO A 234 -14.86 6.97 -1.32
C PRO A 234 -13.84 7.89 -2.03
N TYR A 235 -13.55 7.62 -3.30
CA TYR A 235 -12.50 8.32 -4.05
C TYR A 235 -12.78 9.82 -4.21
N SER A 236 -14.05 10.19 -4.38
CA SER A 236 -14.50 11.59 -4.49
C SER A 236 -14.08 12.45 -3.30
N HIS A 237 -13.99 11.87 -2.09
CA HIS A 237 -13.63 12.60 -0.87
C HIS A 237 -12.14 12.49 -0.51
N LEU A 238 -11.34 11.73 -1.26
CA LEU A 238 -9.90 11.61 -1.05
C LEU A 238 -9.09 12.48 -2.01
N CYS A 239 -9.50 12.43 -3.28
CA CYS A 239 -8.71 12.92 -4.40
C CYS A 239 -9.46 13.89 -5.31
N ASP A 240 -10.80 13.90 -5.24
CA ASP A 240 -11.68 14.53 -6.24
C ASP A 240 -11.15 14.37 -7.68
N PRO A 241 -11.29 13.16 -8.26
CA PRO A 241 -10.77 12.88 -9.60
C PRO A 241 -11.27 13.85 -10.67
N CYS A 242 -12.45 14.46 -10.47
CA CYS A 242 -13.03 15.43 -11.40
C CYS A 242 -12.24 16.73 -11.46
N ARG A 243 -11.80 17.22 -10.31
CA ARG A 243 -10.94 18.41 -10.27
C ARG A 243 -9.47 18.07 -10.46
N PHE A 244 -8.98 16.88 -10.09
CA PHE A 244 -7.61 16.44 -10.36
C PHE A 244 -7.32 16.17 -11.85
N LYS A 245 -8.34 15.76 -12.62
CA LYS A 245 -8.28 15.52 -14.08
C LYS A 245 -7.08 14.63 -14.48
N PRO A 246 -7.00 13.39 -13.97
CA PRO A 246 -5.91 12.48 -14.31
C PRO A 246 -5.88 12.20 -15.83
N GLN A 247 -4.69 12.10 -16.39
CA GLN A 247 -4.47 11.64 -17.76
C GLN A 247 -4.41 10.11 -17.82
N ILE A 248 -3.90 9.48 -16.75
CA ILE A 248 -3.83 8.02 -16.63
C ILE A 248 -4.55 7.58 -15.35
N ILE A 249 -5.56 6.72 -15.51
CA ILE A 249 -6.25 6.04 -14.42
C ILE A 249 -5.81 4.59 -14.45
N GLY A 250 -4.91 4.21 -13.54
CA GLY A 250 -4.52 2.82 -13.33
C GLY A 250 -5.55 2.06 -12.50
N LYS A 251 -5.67 0.75 -12.71
CA LYS A 251 -6.51 -0.16 -11.94
C LYS A 251 -5.67 -1.22 -11.26
N MET A 252 -6.08 -1.71 -10.09
CA MET A 252 -5.36 -2.78 -9.40
C MET A 252 -5.38 -4.09 -10.19
N GLU A 253 -6.42 -4.31 -11.00
CA GLU A 253 -6.57 -5.46 -11.89
C GLU A 253 -5.56 -5.44 -13.05
N THR A 254 -5.07 -4.25 -13.43
CA THR A 254 -4.07 -4.03 -14.49
C THR A 254 -2.80 -3.35 -13.97
N PHE A 255 -2.53 -3.45 -12.66
CA PHE A 255 -1.53 -2.63 -11.96
C PHE A 255 -0.14 -2.68 -12.59
N SER A 256 0.31 -3.88 -12.97
CA SER A 256 1.63 -4.12 -13.58
C SER A 256 1.78 -3.39 -14.92
N THR A 257 0.78 -3.53 -15.79
CA THR A 257 0.75 -2.90 -17.11
C THR A 257 0.60 -1.38 -16.98
N ASP A 258 -0.34 -0.92 -16.17
CA ASP A 258 -0.58 0.51 -15.96
C ASP A 258 0.66 1.22 -15.38
N THR A 259 1.33 0.57 -14.42
CA THR A 259 2.59 1.07 -13.85
C THR A 259 3.68 1.17 -14.90
N ARG A 260 3.83 0.16 -15.77
CA ARG A 260 4.81 0.18 -16.86
C ARG A 260 4.53 1.34 -17.83
N THR A 261 3.27 1.58 -18.20
CA THR A 261 2.93 2.72 -19.06
C THR A 261 3.28 4.04 -18.38
N ILE A 262 2.90 4.25 -17.12
CA ILE A 262 3.21 5.50 -16.40
C ILE A 262 4.71 5.72 -16.30
N LEU A 263 5.49 4.68 -15.96
CA LEU A 263 6.95 4.78 -15.91
C LEU A 263 7.57 5.04 -17.29
N LYS A 264 6.95 4.56 -18.38
CA LYS A 264 7.37 4.89 -19.75
C LYS A 264 7.16 6.37 -20.06
N GLU A 265 5.99 6.92 -19.76
CA GLU A 265 5.68 8.35 -19.95
C GLU A 265 6.60 9.26 -19.12
N LEU A 266 7.07 8.77 -17.96
CA LEU A 266 7.99 9.50 -17.09
C LEU A 266 9.48 9.27 -17.41
N ASN A 267 9.83 8.44 -18.40
CA ASN A 267 11.20 7.99 -18.66
C ASN A 267 11.88 7.32 -17.44
N LEU A 268 11.10 6.59 -16.64
CA LEU A 268 11.54 5.88 -15.43
C LEU A 268 11.48 4.35 -15.57
N THR A 269 11.48 3.81 -16.79
CA THR A 269 11.37 2.35 -17.01
C THR A 269 12.52 1.55 -16.43
N TRP A 270 13.70 2.17 -16.27
CA TRP A 270 14.88 1.56 -15.65
C TRP A 270 14.63 1.10 -14.21
N ILE A 271 13.64 1.68 -13.51
CA ILE A 271 13.22 1.22 -12.17
C ILE A 271 12.77 -0.25 -12.19
N LEU A 272 12.17 -0.69 -13.30
CA LEU A 272 11.69 -2.06 -13.45
C LEU A 272 12.82 -3.08 -13.62
N ASP A 273 14.02 -2.62 -13.97
CA ASP A 273 15.22 -3.43 -14.17
C ASP A 273 16.12 -3.50 -12.92
N LEU A 274 15.80 -2.71 -11.88
CA LEU A 274 16.54 -2.74 -10.62
C LEU A 274 16.42 -4.10 -9.93
N PRO A 275 17.49 -4.56 -9.23
CA PRO A 275 17.47 -5.81 -8.49
C PRO A 275 16.40 -5.74 -7.39
N ARG A 276 15.78 -6.87 -7.05
CA ARG A 276 14.85 -6.97 -5.93
C ARG A 276 15.50 -7.84 -4.85
N LYS A 277 15.72 -7.29 -3.64
CA LYS A 277 16.23 -8.08 -2.51
C LYS A 277 15.12 -8.90 -1.89
N SER A 278 14.70 -9.94 -2.62
CA SER A 278 14.04 -11.08 -2.03
C SER A 278 14.30 -12.34 -2.83
N VAL A 279 14.64 -13.36 -2.07
CA VAL A 279 15.01 -14.69 -2.52
C VAL A 279 13.74 -15.38 -3.03
N LEU A 280 13.84 -15.93 -4.25
CA LEU A 280 12.92 -16.85 -4.96
C LEU A 280 11.81 -16.23 -5.82
N ASN A 281 12.12 -16.01 -7.10
CA ASN A 281 11.32 -16.20 -8.33
C ASN A 281 9.76 -16.16 -8.29
N GLU A 282 9.23 -15.47 -9.32
CA GLU A 282 7.82 -15.28 -9.76
C GLU A 282 6.99 -14.12 -9.16
N LYS A 283 7.63 -12.95 -9.28
CA LYS A 283 7.17 -11.68 -9.88
C LYS A 283 6.07 -10.81 -9.24
N GLU A 284 5.12 -11.27 -8.44
CA GLU A 284 4.13 -10.35 -7.81
C GLU A 284 3.66 -10.77 -6.41
N ILE A 285 3.73 -12.07 -6.09
CA ILE A 285 3.36 -12.64 -4.79
C ILE A 285 4.42 -12.34 -3.72
N ASN A 286 5.69 -12.31 -4.13
CA ASN A 286 6.81 -12.10 -3.22
C ASN A 286 6.85 -10.67 -2.68
N THR A 287 6.51 -9.64 -3.46
CA THR A 287 6.55 -8.26 -2.96
C THR A 287 5.55 -8.00 -1.83
N ALA A 288 4.38 -8.66 -1.82
CA ALA A 288 3.42 -8.55 -0.72
C ALA A 288 3.84 -9.38 0.52
N LEU A 289 4.48 -10.54 0.30
CA LEU A 289 5.13 -11.32 1.35
C LEU A 289 6.32 -10.55 1.95
N ASP A 290 7.23 -10.01 1.13
CA ASP A 290 8.40 -9.23 1.52
C ASP A 290 8.02 -7.97 2.27
N THR A 291 7.00 -7.24 1.82
CA THR A 291 6.52 -6.05 2.53
C THR A 291 6.00 -6.46 3.91
N SER A 292 5.28 -7.58 4.00
CA SER A 292 4.78 -8.07 5.28
C SER A 292 5.89 -8.65 6.18
N VAL A 293 6.91 -9.29 5.61
CA VAL A 293 8.11 -9.79 6.31
C VAL A 293 8.98 -8.65 6.81
N GLN A 294 9.15 -7.58 6.02
CA GLN A 294 9.83 -6.36 6.44
C GLN A 294 9.05 -5.64 7.55
N GLU A 295 7.72 -5.61 7.48
CA GLU A 295 6.89 -5.09 8.57
C GLU A 295 7.10 -5.90 9.85
N ILE A 296 7.07 -7.24 9.79
CA ILE A 296 7.37 -8.11 10.93
C ILE A 296 8.74 -7.80 11.52
N HIS A 297 9.77 -7.70 10.68
CA HIS A 297 11.14 -7.43 11.09
C HIS A 297 11.30 -6.07 11.79
N LEU A 298 10.57 -5.06 11.34
CA LEU A 298 10.63 -3.73 11.92
C LEU A 298 9.91 -3.67 13.26
N LEU A 299 8.73 -4.28 13.36
CA LEU A 299 7.92 -4.25 14.57
C LEU A 299 8.63 -4.95 15.72
N THR A 300 9.29 -6.06 15.44
CA THR A 300 10.03 -6.85 16.43
C THR A 300 11.34 -6.19 16.84
N LYS A 301 12.09 -5.59 15.90
CA LYS A 301 13.29 -4.79 16.25
C LYS A 301 12.99 -3.56 17.09
N SER A 302 11.78 -3.02 16.98
CA SER A 302 11.38 -1.80 17.68
C SER A 302 10.86 -2.01 19.10
N ASN A 303 10.75 -3.26 19.60
CA ASN A 303 10.07 -3.59 20.86
C ASN A 303 8.73 -2.86 20.97
N PHE A 304 7.94 -2.88 19.89
CA PHE A 304 6.72 -2.09 19.80
C PHE A 304 5.74 -2.52 20.90
N ASP A 305 5.41 -1.59 21.81
CA ASP A 305 4.45 -1.83 22.88
C ASP A 305 3.02 -1.77 22.34
N TRP A 306 2.35 -2.92 22.30
CA TRP A 306 0.95 -3.08 21.89
C TRP A 306 -0.04 -2.59 22.95
N GLY A 307 0.41 -1.95 24.04
CA GLY A 307 -0.43 -1.40 25.10
C GLY A 307 -1.18 -2.47 25.88
N ASN A 308 -0.57 -3.66 26.05
CA ASN A 308 -1.18 -4.88 26.59
C ASN A 308 -2.37 -5.45 25.80
N CYS A 309 -2.59 -5.03 24.54
CA CYS A 309 -3.73 -5.52 23.75
C CYS A 309 -3.52 -6.87 23.09
N PHE A 310 -2.28 -7.21 22.76
CA PHE A 310 -1.90 -8.47 22.15
C PHE A 310 -0.58 -8.90 22.75
N ASP A 311 -0.41 -10.21 22.90
CA ASP A 311 0.89 -10.77 23.16
C ASP A 311 1.60 -11.18 21.86
N ASP A 312 2.86 -11.58 21.96
CA ASP A 312 3.66 -11.92 20.78
C ASP A 312 3.02 -13.06 19.97
N VAL A 313 2.48 -14.09 20.64
CA VAL A 313 1.85 -15.25 19.97
C VAL A 313 0.62 -14.81 19.19
N ASP A 314 -0.21 -13.94 19.76
CA ASP A 314 -1.36 -13.32 19.08
C ASP A 314 -0.94 -12.52 17.85
N VAL A 315 0.14 -11.75 17.94
CA VAL A 315 0.66 -10.95 16.81
C VAL A 315 1.05 -11.88 15.65
N TYR A 316 1.81 -12.93 15.93
CA TYR A 316 2.21 -13.90 14.92
C TYR A 316 1.04 -14.72 14.37
N TYR A 317 0.05 -15.05 15.21
CA TYR A 317 -1.19 -15.69 14.75
C TYR A 317 -1.95 -14.79 13.75
N ARG A 318 -2.09 -13.50 14.07
CA ARG A 318 -2.75 -12.53 13.17
C ARG A 318 -2.04 -12.39 11.84
N LEU A 319 -0.71 -12.33 11.88
CA LEU A 319 0.13 -12.29 10.68
C LEU A 319 -0.04 -13.55 9.83
N TRP A 320 -0.06 -14.72 10.47
CA TRP A 320 -0.35 -15.99 9.78
C TRP A 320 -1.70 -15.96 9.08
N LYS A 321 -2.75 -15.48 9.75
CA LYS A 321 -4.08 -15.29 9.15
C LYS A 321 -4.07 -14.28 8.00
N ALA A 322 -3.36 -13.16 8.14
CA ALA A 322 -3.21 -12.17 7.07
C ALA A 322 -2.55 -12.79 5.82
N PHE A 323 -1.57 -13.67 6.00
CA PHE A 323 -0.90 -14.35 4.90
C PHE A 323 -1.85 -15.34 4.22
N GLN A 324 -2.64 -16.09 4.98
CA GLN A 324 -3.68 -16.96 4.41
C GLN A 324 -4.72 -16.16 3.63
N TYR A 325 -5.23 -15.05 4.18
CA TYR A 325 -6.23 -14.21 3.52
C TYR A 325 -5.74 -13.53 2.26
N ASN A 326 -4.44 -13.25 2.15
CA ASN A 326 -3.82 -12.71 0.94
C ASN A 326 -3.35 -13.79 -0.05
N GLY A 327 -3.52 -15.08 0.26
CA GLY A 327 -3.10 -16.17 -0.62
C GLY A 327 -1.60 -16.45 -0.57
N HIS A 328 -0.91 -16.06 0.50
CA HIS A 328 0.52 -16.31 0.69
C HIS A 328 0.83 -17.62 1.41
N LEU A 329 -0.12 -18.10 2.21
CA LEU A 329 -0.08 -19.41 2.86
C LEU A 329 -1.36 -20.17 2.55
N PRO A 330 -1.36 -21.52 2.53
CA PRO A 330 -2.57 -22.29 2.33
C PRO A 330 -3.56 -22.01 3.47
N ILE A 331 -4.83 -21.80 3.13
CA ILE A 331 -5.88 -21.54 4.12
C ILE A 331 -6.09 -22.67 5.13
N THR A 332 -5.72 -23.90 4.74
CA THR A 332 -5.81 -25.11 5.56
C THR A 332 -4.63 -25.29 6.52
N ALA A 333 -3.56 -24.52 6.37
CA ALA A 333 -2.39 -24.63 7.24
C ALA A 333 -2.72 -24.17 8.67
N SER A 334 -2.43 -25.03 9.63
CA SER A 334 -2.55 -24.68 11.05
C SER A 334 -1.43 -23.72 11.45
N PHE A 335 -1.72 -22.80 12.37
CA PHE A 335 -0.70 -21.96 12.97
C PHE A 335 0.31 -22.85 13.72
N PRO A 336 1.63 -22.75 13.44
CA PRO A 336 2.59 -23.75 13.87
C PRO A 336 3.11 -23.57 15.30
N PHE A 337 2.62 -22.55 16.02
CA PHE A 337 3.07 -22.22 17.37
C PHE A 337 1.94 -22.37 18.38
N THR A 338 2.31 -22.74 19.60
CA THR A 338 1.45 -22.83 20.77
C THR A 338 1.89 -21.83 21.83
N GLU A 339 1.12 -21.69 22.91
CA GLU A 339 1.51 -20.84 24.05
C GLU A 339 2.85 -21.27 24.68
N HIS A 340 3.21 -22.56 24.61
CA HIS A 340 4.47 -23.08 25.12
C HIS A 340 5.67 -22.57 24.31
N ASP A 341 5.49 -22.24 23.03
CA ASP A 341 6.55 -21.78 22.13
C ASP A 341 6.87 -20.29 22.29
N ARG A 342 6.13 -19.56 23.14
CA ARG A 342 6.28 -18.12 23.36
C ARG A 342 7.72 -17.69 23.58
N HIS A 343 8.48 -18.45 24.37
CA HIS A 343 9.85 -18.12 24.76
C HIS A 343 10.90 -18.31 23.65
N ILE A 344 10.57 -19.07 22.61
CA ILE A 344 11.43 -19.29 21.44
C ILE A 344 10.94 -18.52 20.20
N LEU A 345 9.79 -17.86 20.28
CA LEU A 345 9.17 -17.24 19.12
C LEU A 345 9.93 -15.96 18.74
N THR A 346 10.60 -16.00 17.59
CA THR A 346 11.31 -14.85 17.01
C THR A 346 10.83 -14.60 15.57
N PRO A 347 11.11 -13.41 15.00
CA PRO A 347 10.81 -13.11 13.60
C PRO A 347 11.40 -14.15 12.65
N GLU A 348 12.65 -14.54 12.88
CA GLU A 348 13.39 -15.47 12.04
C GLU A 348 12.73 -16.84 12.05
N ILE A 349 12.32 -17.34 13.22
CA ILE A 349 11.63 -18.63 13.36
C ILE A 349 10.24 -18.57 12.70
N PHE A 350 9.50 -17.48 12.88
CA PHE A 350 8.21 -17.29 12.22
C PHE A 350 8.34 -17.27 10.69
N ILE A 351 9.32 -16.53 10.16
CA ILE A 351 9.61 -16.45 8.72
C ILE A 351 9.97 -17.82 8.19
N GLN A 352 10.88 -18.53 8.85
CA GLN A 352 11.27 -19.88 8.46
C GLN A 352 10.05 -20.80 8.34
N LYS A 353 9.12 -20.76 9.31
CA LYS A 353 7.89 -21.56 9.25
C LYS A 353 6.95 -21.16 8.10
N CYS A 354 6.86 -19.87 7.79
CA CYS A 354 6.10 -19.41 6.63
C CYS A 354 6.74 -19.90 5.32
N GLU A 355 8.07 -19.82 5.19
CA GLU A 355 8.81 -20.26 4.02
C GLU A 355 8.75 -21.78 3.82
N GLU A 356 8.86 -22.57 4.89
CA GLU A 356 8.67 -24.02 4.88
C GLU A 356 7.27 -24.37 4.38
N THR A 357 6.25 -23.74 4.94
CA THR A 357 4.84 -23.96 4.57
C THR A 357 4.57 -23.58 3.11
N TYR A 358 5.03 -22.40 2.69
CA TYR A 358 4.91 -21.92 1.31
C TYR A 358 5.65 -22.82 0.32
N SER A 359 6.86 -23.28 0.67
CA SER A 359 7.70 -24.11 -0.21
C SER A 359 7.11 -25.47 -0.50
N VAL A 360 6.31 -26.01 0.42
CA VAL A 360 5.49 -27.21 0.20
C VAL A 360 4.28 -26.87 -0.66
N TRP A 361 3.53 -25.83 -0.28
CA TRP A 361 2.28 -25.47 -0.96
C TRP A 361 2.45 -25.10 -2.43
N LYS A 362 3.51 -24.37 -2.78
CA LYS A 362 3.77 -23.98 -4.18
C LYS A 362 3.98 -25.14 -5.14
N LYS A 363 4.16 -26.36 -4.63
CA LYS A 363 4.30 -27.60 -5.41
C LYS A 363 2.99 -28.40 -5.47
N ASP A 364 1.96 -27.98 -4.74
CA ASP A 364 0.65 -28.63 -4.71
C ASP A 364 -0.08 -28.42 -6.05
N PRO A 365 -0.69 -29.45 -6.65
CA PRO A 365 -1.52 -29.30 -7.86
C PRO A 365 -2.67 -28.28 -7.72
N GLY A 366 -3.16 -28.03 -6.50
CA GLY A 366 -4.18 -27.04 -6.17
C GLY A 366 -3.62 -25.65 -5.81
N TYR A 367 -2.33 -25.37 -6.03
CA TYR A 367 -1.73 -24.07 -5.74
C TYR A 367 -2.34 -22.97 -6.62
N ALA A 368 -3.23 -22.17 -6.02
CA ALA A 368 -3.92 -21.07 -6.67
C ALA A 368 -4.05 -19.86 -5.70
N PRO A 369 -2.96 -19.12 -5.44
CA PRO A 369 -2.92 -18.08 -4.43
C PRO A 369 -3.89 -16.92 -4.72
N ALA A 370 -4.00 -16.50 -5.99
CA ALA A 370 -4.92 -15.46 -6.41
C ALA A 370 -6.39 -15.89 -6.21
N ASP A 371 -6.70 -17.14 -6.55
CA ASP A 371 -8.05 -17.69 -6.37
C ASP A 371 -8.40 -17.86 -4.89
N GLN A 372 -7.46 -18.30 -4.05
CA GLN A 372 -7.68 -18.36 -2.60
C GLN A 372 -8.04 -16.98 -2.05
N LYS A 373 -7.26 -15.95 -2.37
CA LYS A 373 -7.54 -14.57 -1.95
C LYS A 373 -8.92 -14.10 -2.40
N LYS A 374 -9.27 -14.34 -3.66
CA LYS A 374 -10.58 -13.99 -4.23
C LYS A 374 -11.72 -14.74 -3.52
N ASN A 375 -11.56 -16.04 -3.30
CA ASN A 375 -12.56 -16.87 -2.64
C ASN A 375 -12.76 -16.47 -1.17
N MET A 376 -11.69 -16.16 -0.44
CA MET A 376 -11.79 -15.66 0.94
C MET A 376 -12.61 -14.37 1.02
N MET A 377 -12.38 -13.45 0.08
CA MET A 377 -13.18 -12.23 -0.02
C MET A 377 -14.65 -12.54 -0.33
N ILE A 378 -14.92 -13.40 -1.32
CA ILE A 378 -16.29 -13.80 -1.68
C ILE A 378 -17.03 -14.40 -0.47
N GLN A 379 -16.39 -15.32 0.25
CA GLN A 379 -16.96 -15.95 1.44
C GLN A 379 -17.22 -14.93 2.55
N ALA A 380 -16.33 -13.97 2.76
CA ALA A 380 -16.53 -12.91 3.73
C ALA A 380 -17.75 -12.04 3.39
N TYR A 381 -17.96 -11.71 2.10
CA TYR A 381 -19.14 -10.97 1.65
C TYR A 381 -20.45 -11.76 1.75
N LYS A 382 -20.42 -13.09 1.57
CA LYS A 382 -21.62 -13.94 1.72
C LYS A 382 -22.28 -13.79 3.09
N GLY A 383 -21.50 -13.60 4.16
CA GLY A 383 -22.01 -13.38 5.51
C GLY A 383 -22.58 -11.99 5.80
N VAL A 384 -22.47 -11.03 4.87
CA VAL A 384 -22.87 -9.64 5.10
C VAL A 384 -24.34 -9.45 4.70
N PRO A 385 -25.23 -8.91 5.56
CA PRO A 385 -26.63 -8.67 5.19
C PRO A 385 -26.81 -7.78 3.96
N MET A 386 -27.82 -8.05 3.12
CA MET A 386 -28.06 -7.25 1.89
C MET A 386 -28.35 -5.77 2.19
N GLU A 387 -28.96 -5.45 3.34
CA GLU A 387 -29.16 -4.06 3.76
C GLU A 387 -27.82 -3.30 3.85
N VAL A 388 -26.80 -3.93 4.44
CA VAL A 388 -25.45 -3.35 4.55
C VAL A 388 -24.82 -3.22 3.17
N ILE A 389 -25.01 -4.21 2.28
CA ILE A 389 -24.55 -4.14 0.89
C ILE A 389 -25.18 -2.97 0.15
N HIS A 390 -26.50 -2.76 0.26
CA HIS A 390 -27.17 -1.63 -0.38
C HIS A 390 -26.68 -0.28 0.16
N LYS A 391 -26.48 -0.15 1.48
CA LYS A 391 -25.87 1.06 2.07
C LYS A 391 -24.46 1.29 1.53
N LEU A 392 -23.67 0.23 1.38
CA LEU A 392 -22.33 0.30 0.81
C LEU A 392 -22.34 0.74 -0.65
N GLN A 393 -23.22 0.14 -1.46
CA GLN A 393 -23.40 0.51 -2.87
C GLN A 393 -23.82 1.97 -3.03
N SER A 394 -24.67 2.47 -2.14
CA SER A 394 -25.06 3.88 -2.09
C SER A 394 -23.88 4.78 -1.72
N LEU A 395 -23.08 4.41 -0.71
CA LEU A 395 -21.91 5.17 -0.27
C LEU A 395 -20.83 5.28 -1.37
N TYR A 396 -20.66 4.23 -2.18
CA TYR A 396 -19.66 4.14 -3.25
C TYR A 396 -20.25 4.35 -4.65
N ALA A 397 -21.48 4.87 -4.77
CA ALA A 397 -22.20 4.93 -6.06
C ALA A 397 -21.39 5.65 -7.16
N SER A 398 -20.82 6.81 -6.85
CA SER A 398 -19.98 7.56 -7.79
C SER A 398 -18.70 6.81 -8.16
N ASP A 399 -18.12 6.04 -7.24
CA ASP A 399 -16.89 5.30 -7.49
C ASP A 399 -17.13 4.16 -8.49
N PHE A 400 -18.28 3.46 -8.39
CA PHE A 400 -18.67 2.44 -9.38
C PHE A 400 -18.80 3.06 -10.78
N GLN A 401 -19.44 4.22 -10.89
CA GLN A 401 -19.66 4.90 -12.16
C GLN A 401 -18.36 5.49 -12.74
N MET A 402 -17.62 6.28 -11.95
CA MET A 402 -16.40 6.98 -12.40
C MET A 402 -15.35 6.01 -12.95
N PHE A 403 -15.27 4.81 -12.35
CA PHE A 403 -14.22 3.84 -12.66
C PHE A 403 -14.73 2.58 -13.35
N GLN A 404 -15.99 2.58 -13.82
CA GLN A 404 -16.59 1.47 -14.58
C GLN A 404 -16.48 0.14 -13.84
N TYR A 405 -16.72 0.14 -12.53
CA TYR A 405 -16.85 -1.09 -11.76
C TYR A 405 -18.31 -1.50 -11.70
N ASP A 406 -18.55 -2.80 -11.87
CA ASP A 406 -19.88 -3.35 -11.66
C ASP A 406 -20.28 -3.16 -10.19
N LYS A 407 -21.46 -2.61 -9.96
CA LYS A 407 -22.03 -2.41 -8.63
C LYS A 407 -22.53 -3.74 -8.05
N GLU A 408 -22.93 -4.67 -8.90
CA GLU A 408 -23.51 -5.97 -8.54
C GLU A 408 -22.82 -7.12 -9.31
N PRO A 409 -21.49 -7.26 -9.19
CA PRO A 409 -20.76 -8.27 -9.92
C PRO A 409 -21.26 -9.68 -9.62
N SER A 410 -21.47 -10.45 -10.68
CA SER A 410 -22.01 -11.81 -10.62
C SER A 410 -21.21 -12.74 -9.70
N TYR A 411 -19.89 -12.56 -9.63
CA TYR A 411 -19.01 -13.36 -8.79
C TYR A 411 -19.20 -13.14 -7.27
N LEU A 412 -19.87 -12.07 -6.86
CA LEU A 412 -20.25 -11.81 -5.46
C LEU A 412 -21.74 -12.03 -5.18
N PHE A 413 -22.61 -11.73 -6.15
CA PHE A 413 -24.04 -11.56 -5.89
C PHE A 413 -24.99 -12.47 -6.69
N SER A 414 -24.49 -13.33 -7.57
CA SER A 414 -25.32 -14.26 -8.36
C SER A 414 -26.29 -15.12 -7.53
N ASP A 415 -25.85 -15.59 -6.36
CA ASP A 415 -26.68 -16.42 -5.45
C ASP A 415 -27.54 -15.60 -4.49
N ARG A 416 -27.45 -14.27 -4.54
CA ARG A 416 -27.99 -13.36 -3.51
C ARG A 416 -29.07 -12.40 -4.02
N LEU A 417 -29.15 -12.23 -5.33
CA LEU A 417 -30.11 -11.35 -6.01
C LEU A 417 -31.35 -12.10 -6.52
N LYS A 418 -31.61 -13.30 -5.98
CA LYS A 418 -32.78 -14.12 -6.29
C LYS A 418 -33.91 -13.93 -5.30
#